data_AF-A0A9X1KCL3-F1
#
_entry.id   AF-A0A9X1KCL3-F1
#
_cell.length_a   1.000
_cell.length_b   1.000
_cell.length_c   1.000
_cell.angle_alpha   90.00
_cell.angle_beta   90.00
_cell.angle_gamma   90.00
#
_symmetry.space_group_name_H-M   'P 1'
#
loop_
_entity.id
_entity.type
_entity.pdbx_description
1 polymer ?
#
loop_
_entity_poly.entity_id
_entity_poly.type
_entity_poly.pdbx_seq_one_letter_code
_entity_poly.pdbx_strand_id
1 'polypeptide(L)'
;MTCKRYLVQAQNNENAARSIETIYPDWSVTMCFYAALHWVEYYACQRGDDIPSQFPEKSPHDSRRGYVRKLAKKLDNRSLEKLYNDLESASQKARYLEGVKYISAIDYFKGHESEVGKSFEKLQQIKDILDKIK
;
A
#
# COMPACT_ATOMS: atom_id res chain seq x y z
N MET A 1 0.59 -22.82 -0.54
CA MET A 1 0.71 -21.68 -1.49
C MET A 1 2.03 -20.98 -1.22
N THR A 2 2.88 -20.76 -2.21
CA THR A 2 4.22 -20.18 -2.00
C THR A 2 4.15 -18.66 -1.80
N CYS A 3 4.85 -18.11 -0.80
CA CYS A 3 4.93 -16.66 -0.54
C CYS A 3 5.28 -15.84 -1.79
N LYS A 4 6.06 -16.42 -2.72
CA LYS A 4 6.47 -15.82 -4.00
C LYS A 4 5.32 -15.18 -4.80
N ARG A 5 4.09 -15.70 -4.71
CA ARG A 5 2.94 -15.11 -5.42
C ARG A 5 2.68 -13.66 -5.01
N TYR A 6 2.86 -13.34 -3.73
CA TYR A 6 2.62 -12.00 -3.20
C TYR A 6 3.72 -11.05 -3.66
N LEU A 7 4.97 -11.51 -3.67
CA LEU A 7 6.08 -10.74 -4.23
C LEU A 7 5.83 -10.37 -5.70
N VAL A 8 5.41 -11.33 -6.52
CA VAL A 8 5.10 -11.09 -7.94
C VAL A 8 3.94 -10.10 -8.09
N GLN A 9 2.86 -10.25 -7.31
CA GLN A 9 1.75 -9.30 -7.34
C GLN A 9 2.17 -7.89 -6.89
N ALA A 10 3.04 -7.78 -5.89
CA ALA A 10 3.56 -6.50 -5.43
C ALA A 10 4.38 -5.81 -6.53
N GLN A 11 5.32 -6.54 -7.14
CA GLN A 11 6.17 -6.04 -8.22
C GLN A 11 5.37 -5.67 -9.47
N ASN A 12 4.39 -6.48 -9.86
CA ASN A 12 3.55 -6.19 -11.02
C ASN A 12 2.74 -4.90 -10.82
N ASN A 13 2.17 -4.69 -9.63
CA ASN A 13 1.46 -3.43 -9.33
C ASN A 13 2.41 -2.23 -9.31
N GLU A 14 3.60 -2.36 -8.71
CA GLU A 14 4.60 -1.28 -8.69
C GLU A 14 5.07 -0.90 -10.10
N ASN A 15 5.38 -1.91 -10.94
CA ASN A 15 5.78 -1.70 -12.34
C ASN A 15 4.64 -1.09 -13.18
N ALA A 16 3.41 -1.58 -13.00
CA ALA A 16 2.25 -1.02 -13.67
C ALA A 16 2.03 0.43 -13.25
N ALA A 17 2.13 0.76 -11.96
CA ALA A 17 2.00 2.11 -11.44
C ALA A 17 2.99 3.06 -12.13
N ARG A 18 4.25 2.65 -12.27
CA ARG A 18 5.29 3.43 -12.97
C ARG A 18 4.97 3.64 -14.44
N SER A 19 4.49 2.60 -15.13
CA SER A 19 4.20 2.67 -16.57
C SER A 19 3.07 3.63 -16.94
N ILE A 20 2.17 3.93 -16.00
CA ILE A 20 1.00 4.79 -16.21
C ILE A 20 1.05 6.09 -15.40
N GLU A 21 2.16 6.38 -14.72
CA GLU A 21 2.29 7.48 -13.75
C GLU A 21 1.80 8.83 -14.29
N THR A 22 2.14 9.17 -15.54
CA THR A 22 1.76 10.44 -16.18
C THR A 22 0.43 10.38 -16.94
N ILE A 23 -0.03 9.18 -17.29
CA ILE A 23 -1.22 8.97 -18.13
C ILE A 23 -2.47 8.83 -17.25
N TYR A 24 -2.37 8.01 -16.21
CA TYR A 24 -3.43 7.69 -15.24
C TYR A 24 -2.86 7.78 -13.81
N PRO A 25 -2.55 8.99 -13.33
CA PRO A 25 -1.89 9.19 -12.03
C PRO A 25 -2.73 8.73 -10.83
N ASP A 26 -4.06 8.79 -10.91
CA ASP A 26 -4.98 8.23 -9.92
C ASP A 26 -4.86 6.70 -9.81
N TRP A 27 -4.78 6.02 -10.95
CA TRP A 27 -4.50 4.58 -10.99
C TRP A 27 -3.08 4.27 -10.51
N SER A 28 -2.09 5.11 -10.81
CA SER A 28 -0.72 4.96 -10.31
C SER A 28 -0.67 5.00 -8.77
N VAL A 29 -1.38 5.96 -8.15
CA VAL A 29 -1.52 6.04 -6.68
C VAL A 29 -2.23 4.81 -6.12
N THR A 30 -3.30 4.35 -6.77
CA THR A 30 -4.04 3.14 -6.36
C THR A 30 -3.15 1.90 -6.41
N MET A 31 -2.37 1.75 -7.48
CA MET A 31 -1.45 0.63 -7.66
C MET A 31 -0.29 0.66 -6.66
N CYS A 32 0.17 1.85 -6.23
CA CYS A 32 1.14 1.95 -5.13
C CYS A 32 0.60 1.32 -3.84
N PHE A 33 -0.66 1.58 -3.50
CA PHE A 33 -1.30 0.96 -2.33
C PHE A 33 -1.47 -0.55 -2.51
N TYR A 34 -1.86 -1.01 -3.70
CA TYR A 34 -1.97 -2.44 -3.99
C TYR A 34 -0.62 -3.16 -3.92
N ALA A 35 0.45 -2.52 -4.38
CA ALA A 35 1.80 -3.04 -4.17
C ALA A 35 2.12 -3.17 -2.68
N ALA A 36 1.82 -2.16 -1.86
CA ALA A 36 2.03 -2.20 -0.41
C ALA A 36 1.24 -3.33 0.28
N LEU A 37 -0.01 -3.58 -0.10
CA LEU A 37 -0.82 -4.71 0.40
C LEU A 37 -0.09 -6.04 0.20
N HIS A 38 0.45 -6.25 -1.00
CA HIS A 38 1.12 -7.49 -1.36
C HIS A 38 2.53 -7.61 -0.78
N TRP A 39 3.24 -6.50 -0.58
CA TRP A 39 4.51 -6.50 0.16
C TRP A 39 4.31 -6.91 1.62
N VAL A 40 3.26 -6.42 2.28
CA VAL A 40 2.91 -6.83 3.65
C VAL A 40 2.54 -8.32 3.73
N GLU A 41 1.73 -8.82 2.79
CA GLU A 41 1.41 -10.26 2.70
C GLU A 41 2.63 -11.13 2.44
N TYR A 42 3.53 -10.68 1.56
CA TYR A 42 4.78 -11.37 1.30
C TYR A 42 5.62 -11.47 2.57
N TYR A 43 5.80 -10.35 3.27
CA TYR A 43 6.54 -10.30 4.53
C TYR A 43 5.93 -11.24 5.58
N ALA A 44 4.62 -11.18 5.80
CA ALA A 44 3.92 -12.04 6.76
C ALA A 44 4.12 -13.52 6.43
N CYS A 45 3.94 -13.89 5.15
CA CYS A 45 4.13 -15.25 4.70
C CYS A 45 5.55 -15.78 4.94
N GLN A 46 6.59 -14.95 4.70
CA GLN A 46 7.99 -15.33 4.97
C GLN A 46 8.26 -15.61 6.46
N ARG A 47 7.46 -15.03 7.36
CA ARG A 47 7.54 -15.25 8.81
C ARG A 47 6.63 -16.37 9.31
N GLY A 48 5.91 -17.05 8.42
CA GLY A 48 4.91 -18.03 8.79
C GLY A 48 3.65 -17.42 9.43
N ASP A 49 3.46 -16.10 9.30
CA ASP A 49 2.25 -15.43 9.74
C ASP A 49 1.12 -15.67 8.74
N ASP A 50 -0.03 -16.13 9.23
CA ASP A 50 -1.28 -16.21 8.47
C ASP A 50 -2.20 -15.04 8.84
N ILE A 51 -2.19 -13.97 8.03
CA ILE A 51 -2.97 -12.76 8.27
C ILE A 51 -4.48 -13.06 8.40
N PRO A 52 -5.14 -13.78 7.46
CA PRO A 52 -6.53 -14.19 7.60
C PRO A 52 -6.86 -14.87 8.94
N SER A 53 -6.03 -15.82 9.38
CA SER A 53 -6.25 -16.54 10.64
C SER A 53 -6.03 -15.68 11.89
N GLN A 54 -5.16 -14.67 11.82
CA GLN A 54 -4.94 -13.73 12.93
C GLN A 54 -6.06 -12.68 13.07
N PHE A 55 -6.81 -12.45 12.00
CA PHE A 55 -7.89 -11.48 11.94
C PHE A 55 -9.12 -12.10 11.24
N PRO A 56 -9.71 -13.15 11.83
CA PRO A 56 -10.94 -13.73 11.31
C PRO A 56 -12.04 -12.66 11.37
N GLU A 57 -13.01 -12.70 10.46
CA GLU A 57 -14.13 -11.73 10.34
C GLU A 57 -13.79 -10.38 9.68
N LYS A 58 -12.51 -10.05 9.49
CA LYS A 58 -12.12 -8.81 8.80
C LYS A 58 -12.08 -8.99 7.29
N SER A 59 -12.38 -7.91 6.57
CA SER A 59 -12.12 -7.86 5.14
C SER A 59 -10.62 -8.04 4.88
N PRO A 60 -10.19 -8.53 3.70
CA PRO A 60 -8.76 -8.68 3.41
C PRO A 60 -7.95 -7.39 3.59
N HIS A 61 -8.54 -6.22 3.35
CA HIS A 61 -7.90 -4.93 3.64
C HIS A 61 -7.76 -4.68 5.13
N ASP A 62 -8.83 -4.86 5.91
CA ASP A 62 -8.82 -4.61 7.34
C ASP A 62 -7.93 -5.59 8.11
N SER A 63 -7.81 -6.84 7.65
CA SER A 63 -6.88 -7.83 8.20
C SER A 63 -5.43 -7.39 8.00
N ARG A 64 -5.07 -6.88 6.81
CA ARG A 64 -3.72 -6.36 6.52
C ARG A 64 -3.41 -5.09 7.32
N ARG A 65 -4.37 -4.16 7.42
CA ARG A 65 -4.23 -2.98 8.29
C ARG A 65 -4.03 -3.39 9.75
N GLY A 66 -4.78 -4.37 10.22
CA GLY A 66 -4.63 -4.96 11.56
C GLY A 66 -3.24 -5.56 11.77
N TYR A 67 -2.74 -6.31 10.80
CA TYR A 67 -1.40 -6.89 10.84
C TYR A 67 -0.31 -5.82 10.87
N VAL A 68 -0.40 -4.80 10.01
CA VAL A 68 0.54 -3.67 9.98
C VAL A 68 0.56 -2.94 11.33
N ARG A 69 -0.61 -2.65 11.92
CA ARG A 69 -0.70 -2.04 13.25
C ARG A 69 -0.05 -2.93 14.34
N LYS A 70 -0.32 -4.24 14.31
CA LYS A 70 0.30 -5.20 15.24
C LYS A 70 1.83 -5.21 15.08
N LEU A 71 2.32 -5.22 13.85
CA LEU A 71 3.75 -5.22 13.52
C LEU A 71 4.42 -3.92 13.96
N ALA A 72 3.83 -2.76 13.64
CA ALA A 72 4.29 -1.44 14.05
C ALA A 72 4.42 -1.33 15.58
N LYS A 73 3.42 -1.84 16.32
CA LYS A 73 3.46 -1.90 17.78
C LYS A 73 4.57 -2.81 18.31
N LYS A 74 4.76 -3.99 17.70
CA LYS A 74 5.80 -4.95 18.10
C LYS A 74 7.21 -4.37 17.93
N LEU A 75 7.40 -3.54 16.91
CA LEU A 75 8.70 -2.94 16.55
C LEU A 75 8.94 -1.58 17.21
N ASP A 76 7.97 -1.06 17.97
CA ASP A 76 7.91 0.34 18.40
C ASP A 76 8.15 1.34 17.24
N ASN A 77 7.69 0.96 16.04
CA ASN A 77 7.87 1.73 14.81
C ASN A 77 6.51 2.18 14.28
N ARG A 78 6.01 3.29 14.82
CA ARG A 78 4.75 3.90 14.40
C ARG A 78 4.79 4.43 12.96
N SER A 79 5.98 4.64 12.39
CA SER A 79 6.14 5.12 11.01
C SER A 79 5.57 4.11 10.01
N LEU A 80 5.70 2.80 10.25
CA LEU A 80 5.13 1.79 9.36
C LEU A 80 3.59 1.90 9.26
N GLU A 81 2.91 1.97 10.41
CA GLU A 81 1.46 2.15 10.46
C GLU A 81 1.04 3.47 9.79
N LYS A 82 1.75 4.56 10.08
CA LYS A 82 1.49 5.86 9.47
C LYS A 82 1.62 5.84 7.95
N LEU A 83 2.75 5.35 7.43
CA LEU A 83 3.01 5.29 5.99
C LEU A 83 1.96 4.46 5.25
N TYR A 84 1.57 3.33 5.85
CA TYR A 84 0.55 2.45 5.29
C TYR A 84 -0.83 3.12 5.26
N ASN A 85 -1.25 3.74 6.37
CA ASN A 85 -2.53 4.45 6.45
C ASN A 85 -2.56 5.68 5.51
N ASP A 86 -1.45 6.41 5.41
CA ASP A 86 -1.35 7.55 4.49
C ASP A 86 -1.49 7.10 3.02
N LEU A 87 -0.88 5.96 2.65
CA LEU A 87 -0.97 5.40 1.31
C LEU A 87 -2.38 4.83 1.01
N GLU A 88 -3.01 4.23 2.01
CA GLU A 88 -4.41 3.79 1.91
C GLU A 88 -5.35 4.98 1.70
N SER A 89 -5.19 6.05 2.48
CA SER A 89 -5.98 7.27 2.34
C SER A 89 -5.78 7.92 0.96
N ALA A 90 -4.54 7.95 0.46
CA ALA A 90 -4.26 8.41 -0.90
C ALA A 90 -4.99 7.56 -1.96
N SER A 91 -5.01 6.23 -1.79
CA SER A 91 -5.76 5.32 -2.69
C SER A 91 -7.27 5.51 -2.59
N GLN A 92 -7.82 5.79 -1.40
CA GLN A 92 -9.24 6.13 -1.26
C GLN A 92 -9.58 7.43 -1.98
N LYS A 93 -8.73 8.46 -1.83
CA LYS A 93 -8.86 9.71 -2.60
C LYS A 93 -8.81 9.46 -4.11
N ALA A 94 -7.89 8.62 -4.58
CA ALA A 94 -7.74 8.28 -5.99
C ALA A 94 -8.93 7.50 -6.58
N ARG A 95 -9.62 6.69 -5.78
CA ARG A 95 -10.78 5.91 -6.27
C ARG A 95 -12.11 6.63 -6.11
N TYR A 96 -12.24 7.44 -5.06
CA TYR A 96 -13.54 7.95 -4.60
C TYR A 96 -13.58 9.47 -4.40
N LEU A 97 -12.49 10.18 -4.70
CA LEU A 97 -12.35 11.62 -4.42
C LEU A 97 -12.62 11.97 -2.94
N GLU A 98 -12.34 11.02 -2.05
CA GLU A 98 -12.62 11.19 -0.63
C GLU A 98 -11.86 12.40 -0.07
N GLY A 99 -12.61 13.32 0.56
CA GLY A 99 -12.06 14.54 1.16
C GLY A 99 -11.65 15.64 0.18
N VAL A 100 -11.94 15.52 -1.13
CA VAL A 100 -11.60 16.54 -2.13
C VAL A 100 -12.78 16.86 -3.04
N LYS A 101 -12.89 18.12 -3.47
CA LYS A 101 -13.93 18.58 -4.42
C LYS A 101 -13.34 18.73 -5.82
N TYR A 102 -13.39 17.66 -6.60
CA TYR A 102 -12.97 17.63 -8.00
C TYR A 102 -13.99 16.89 -8.85
N ILE A 103 -13.96 17.13 -10.16
CA ILE A 103 -14.84 16.44 -11.12
C ILE A 103 -14.36 15.02 -11.38
N SER A 104 -13.03 14.81 -11.40
CA SER A 104 -12.42 13.51 -11.60
C SER A 104 -11.14 13.35 -10.78
N ALA A 105 -10.84 12.12 -10.37
CA ALA A 105 -9.60 11.80 -9.66
C ALA A 105 -8.38 12.01 -10.56
N ILE A 106 -8.50 11.66 -11.84
CA ILE A 106 -7.43 11.88 -12.82
C ILE A 106 -7.05 13.37 -12.93
N ASP A 107 -8.03 14.29 -12.98
CA ASP A 107 -7.76 15.73 -13.04
C ASP A 107 -7.13 16.24 -11.75
N TYR A 108 -7.60 15.75 -10.60
CA TYR A 108 -6.98 16.06 -9.31
C TYR A 108 -5.50 15.68 -9.33
N PHE A 109 -5.18 14.42 -9.63
CA PHE A 109 -3.80 13.94 -9.54
C PHE A 109 -2.89 14.47 -10.65
N LYS A 110 -3.43 14.83 -11.82
CA LYS A 110 -2.68 15.60 -12.84
C LYS A 110 -2.29 17.00 -12.34
N GLY A 111 -3.17 17.65 -11.56
CA GLY A 111 -2.85 18.94 -10.91
C GLY A 111 -1.97 18.80 -9.65
N HIS A 112 -1.75 17.59 -9.15
CA HIS A 112 -1.08 17.31 -7.88
C HIS A 112 -0.02 16.20 -8.04
N GLU A 113 0.86 16.32 -9.04
CA GLU A 113 1.90 15.31 -9.34
C GLU A 113 2.78 14.99 -8.12
N SER A 114 3.00 15.95 -7.22
CA SER A 114 3.73 15.71 -5.97
C SER A 114 3.06 14.67 -5.06
N GLU A 115 1.73 14.51 -5.09
CA GLU A 115 1.02 13.46 -4.34
C GLU A 115 1.26 12.07 -4.95
N VAL A 116 1.43 12.00 -6.28
CA VAL A 116 1.78 10.77 -7.00
C VAL A 116 3.19 10.34 -6.60
N GLY A 117 4.16 11.24 -6.69
CA GLY A 117 5.55 10.99 -6.26
C GLY A 117 5.64 10.56 -4.79
N LYS A 118 4.93 11.26 -3.90
CA LYS A 118 4.82 10.91 -2.48
C LYS A 118 4.19 9.53 -2.23
N SER A 119 3.43 8.98 -3.16
CA SER A 119 2.86 7.63 -3.03
C SER A 119 3.92 6.56 -3.30
N PHE A 120 4.76 6.77 -4.32
CA PHE A 120 5.93 5.92 -4.56
C PHE A 120 6.95 5.99 -3.43
N GLU A 121 7.22 7.18 -2.90
CA GLU A 121 8.13 7.36 -1.76
C GLU A 121 7.65 6.58 -0.53
N LYS A 122 6.34 6.63 -0.22
CA LYS A 122 5.77 5.87 0.89
C LYS A 122 5.84 4.36 0.66
N LEU A 123 5.55 3.90 -0.55
CA LEU A 123 5.70 2.49 -0.92
C LEU A 123 7.16 2.03 -0.70
N GLN A 124 8.14 2.82 -1.14
CA GLN A 124 9.55 2.49 -0.96
C GLN A 124 9.93 2.47 0.53
N GLN A 125 9.50 3.46 1.32
CA GLN A 125 9.76 3.47 2.76
C GLN A 125 9.13 2.28 3.50
N ILE A 126 7.94 1.84 3.09
CA ILE A 126 7.31 0.62 3.64
C ILE A 126 8.20 -0.60 3.33
N LYS A 127 8.64 -0.77 2.08
CA LYS A 127 9.54 -1.87 1.68
C LYS A 127 10.83 -1.85 2.49
N ASP A 128 11.48 -0.69 2.60
CA ASP A 128 12.72 -0.52 3.36
C ASP A 128 12.56 -0.86 4.85
N ILE A 129 11.41 -0.51 5.45
CA ILE A 129 11.12 -0.90 6.83
C ILE A 129 10.94 -2.41 6.93
N LEU A 130 10.15 -3.02 6.04
CA LEU A 130 9.89 -4.46 6.05
C LEU A 130 11.19 -5.27 5.90
N ASP A 131 12.07 -4.87 4.99
CA ASP A 131 13.35 -5.53 4.73
C ASP A 131 14.35 -5.42 5.90
N LYS A 132 14.22 -4.38 6.74
CA LYS A 132 15.08 -4.19 7.93
C LYS A 132 14.65 -5.04 9.12
N ILE A 133 13.43 -5.57 9.12
CA ILE A 133 12.97 -6.46 10.19
C ILE A 133 13.59 -7.83 9.93
N LYS A 134 14.48 -8.27 10.83
CA LYS A 134 15.14 -9.59 10.82
C LYS A 134 14.35 -10.66 11.55
#